data_AF-A0A521DY73-F1
#
_entry.id   AF-A0A521DY73-F1
#
_cell.length_a   1.000
_cell.length_b   1.000
_cell.length_c   1.000
_cell.angle_alpha   90.00
_cell.angle_beta   90.00
_cell.angle_gamma   90.00
#
_symmetry.space_group_name_H-M   'P 1'
#
loop_
_entity.id
_entity.type
_entity.pdbx_description
1 polymer ?
#
loop_
_entity_poly.entity_id
_entity_poly.type
_entity_poly.pdbx_seq_one_letter_code
_entity_poly.pdbx_strand_id
1 'polypeptide(L)'
;MVFKKIVVSFFILLIFMVKAQNEFITIWKPASTVLQPITVSAPYQANDQQIWFPGIGENYDIYWEEVDYPQHNGSLTNITSTKQVFIDFGTSMAEKNDAKYRVKVSNGNGVFQHIKFGDVQEVQLPDQIFPVWQINGSADKILEIEQWGNIAWTTMNSAFSQCKLIQLTATDIPDLSNVEDASYMFYGAKTFTGASSMQNWNTSKLKKFRFMFSIIFDSINTSIPDQFNSPYLNTWNMSSATDLSFMFAGRGIFNQTLNNWDVSNVTDMKWMFALCPNYNQPMDNWDTSSLEDIRFMFHFDSGFNQSLNNWNTSKITNMAHAIHGCTAYSHSLENWDMTKVTRIDQILKETPNFNHSLASWNLASVNNGAQAFMQTGMDCENFSKTLAGWADNPDTANNVDLDIVTPLTYASNGADKRNILISKGWTMSGDTVGNCLLSSSEVKLNKKLSLYPNPAVDDIHIEGLSDIKKYRIFDASGRLVLEGNPNRDMINVGSLPKGNYILQLILKDKTISSKFIKK
;
A
#
# COMPACT_ATOMS: atom_id res chain seq x y z
N MET A 1 49.39 -4.99 47.84
CA MET A 1 48.21 -4.81 48.70
C MET A 1 47.57 -3.48 48.27
N VAL A 2 46.51 -3.50 47.46
CA VAL A 2 45.18 -2.92 47.80
C VAL A 2 45.13 -1.39 47.53
N PHE A 3 44.25 -0.73 46.77
CA PHE A 3 42.86 -0.92 46.30
C PHE A 3 42.67 -0.22 44.92
N LYS A 4 41.95 -0.86 43.98
CA LYS A 4 41.33 -0.19 42.83
C LYS A 4 40.12 0.62 43.32
N LYS A 5 40.06 1.93 43.02
CA LYS A 5 38.81 2.72 43.13
C LYS A 5 37.99 2.52 41.86
N ILE A 6 36.88 1.80 41.99
CA ILE A 6 35.82 1.74 40.99
C ILE A 6 34.92 2.96 41.23
N VAL A 7 34.83 3.85 40.24
CA VAL A 7 33.80 4.90 40.21
C VAL A 7 32.59 4.27 39.51
N VAL A 8 31.56 3.94 40.28
CA VAL A 8 30.24 3.54 39.75
C VAL A 8 29.47 4.83 39.50
N SER A 9 29.35 5.24 38.24
CA SER A 9 28.39 6.26 37.83
C SER A 9 27.00 5.63 37.81
N PHE A 10 26.15 6.03 38.77
CA PHE A 10 24.73 5.72 38.78
C PHE A 10 24.04 6.57 37.72
N PHE A 11 23.72 5.98 36.56
CA PHE A 11 22.81 6.60 35.60
C PHE A 11 21.38 6.39 36.13
N ILE A 12 20.84 7.39 36.82
CA ILE A 12 19.41 7.43 37.13
C ILE A 12 18.70 7.79 35.82
N LEU A 13 18.14 6.78 35.15
CA LEU A 13 17.20 6.97 34.06
C LEU A 13 15.89 7.49 34.66
N LEU A 14 15.78 8.82 34.80
CA LEU A 14 14.52 9.48 35.13
C LEU A 14 13.59 9.35 33.91
N ILE A 15 12.81 8.27 33.89
CA ILE A 15 11.64 8.17 33.03
C ILE A 15 10.63 9.17 33.58
N PHE A 16 10.64 10.40 33.06
CA PHE A 16 9.52 11.31 33.21
C PHE A 16 8.35 10.69 32.42
N MET A 17 7.53 9.89 33.09
CA MET A 17 6.12 9.81 32.70
C MET A 17 5.54 11.18 33.01
N VAL A 18 5.59 12.08 32.02
CA VAL A 18 4.78 13.30 32.03
C VAL A 18 3.34 12.79 32.14
N LYS A 19 2.73 12.97 33.31
CA LYS A 19 1.28 12.81 33.42
C LYS A 19 0.68 13.79 32.41
N ALA A 20 -0.14 13.28 31.48
CA ALA A 20 -0.91 14.15 30.59
C ALA A 20 -1.63 15.19 31.45
N GLN A 21 -1.50 16.48 31.10
CA GLN A 21 -2.36 17.50 31.67
C GLN A 21 -3.80 17.26 31.16
N ASN A 22 -4.80 17.78 31.86
CA ASN A 22 -6.22 17.50 31.55
C ASN A 22 -6.72 18.12 30.24
N GLU A 23 -5.90 18.93 29.57
CA GLU A 23 -6.36 19.81 28.49
C GLU A 23 -5.85 19.32 27.14
N PHE A 24 -6.73 19.37 26.13
CA PHE A 24 -6.34 19.32 24.73
C PHE A 24 -5.85 20.71 24.31
N ILE A 25 -4.63 20.82 23.77
CA ILE A 25 -3.99 22.10 23.50
C ILE A 25 -3.57 22.22 22.03
N THR A 26 -3.91 23.36 21.43
CA THR A 26 -3.61 23.68 20.03
C THR A 26 -3.09 25.12 19.88
N ILE A 27 -2.28 25.37 18.85
CA ILE A 27 -1.81 26.71 18.50
C ILE A 27 -2.52 27.19 17.23
N TRP A 28 -3.05 28.41 17.28
CA TRP A 28 -3.79 29.06 16.20
C TRP A 28 -3.15 30.39 15.81
N LYS A 29 -3.14 30.72 14.51
CA LYS A 29 -2.76 32.02 13.96
C LYS A 29 -3.96 32.59 13.19
N PRO A 30 -4.75 33.51 13.79
CA PRO A 30 -6.00 33.98 13.20
C PRO A 30 -5.81 34.74 11.88
N ALA A 31 -4.69 35.45 11.74
CA ALA A 31 -4.21 36.00 10.48
C ALA A 31 -3.57 34.90 9.62
N SER A 32 -4.44 34.14 8.92
CA SER A 32 -4.06 33.02 8.05
C SER A 32 -2.94 33.39 7.07
N THR A 33 -1.96 32.50 6.94
CA THR A 33 -0.84 32.65 5.97
C THR A 33 -1.10 31.92 4.65
N VAL A 34 -2.24 31.22 4.54
CA VAL A 34 -2.62 30.51 3.32
C VAL A 34 -3.11 31.52 2.28
N LEU A 35 -2.57 31.44 1.05
CA LEU A 35 -2.89 32.36 -0.05
C LEU A 35 -4.38 32.39 -0.44
N GLN A 36 -5.12 31.32 -0.14
CA GLN A 36 -6.55 31.20 -0.38
C GLN A 36 -7.21 30.81 0.95
N PRO A 37 -7.88 31.76 1.62
CA PRO A 37 -8.61 31.48 2.86
C PRO A 37 -9.69 30.42 2.65
N ILE A 38 -9.90 29.59 3.67
CA ILE A 38 -10.94 28.56 3.63
C ILE A 38 -12.29 29.20 3.98
N THR A 39 -13.34 28.89 3.20
CA THR A 39 -14.70 29.31 3.52
C THR A 39 -15.30 28.37 4.56
N VAL A 40 -15.55 28.89 5.76
CA VAL A 40 -16.20 28.13 6.84
C VAL A 40 -17.72 28.25 6.69
N SER A 41 -18.44 27.14 6.82
CA SER A 41 -19.90 27.04 6.92
C SER A 41 -20.38 27.62 8.24
N ALA A 42 -20.38 28.95 8.32
CA ALA A 42 -20.72 29.73 9.50
C ALA A 42 -21.58 30.93 9.11
N PRO A 43 -22.25 31.59 10.09
CA PRO A 43 -23.02 32.81 9.82
C PRO A 43 -22.19 33.94 9.19
N TYR A 44 -20.89 33.98 9.46
CA TYR A 44 -19.92 34.92 8.89
C TYR A 44 -18.50 34.34 8.93
N GLN A 45 -17.63 34.86 8.06
CA GLN A 45 -16.22 34.47 8.03
C GLN A 45 -15.44 35.17 9.15
N ALA A 46 -14.54 34.44 9.82
CA ALA A 46 -13.75 34.96 10.91
C ALA A 46 -12.60 35.85 10.40
N ASN A 47 -12.43 37.04 10.98
CA ASN A 47 -11.34 37.97 10.63
C ASN A 47 -9.98 37.53 11.22
N ASP A 48 -8.96 38.39 11.09
CA ASP A 48 -7.58 38.20 11.55
C ASP A 48 -7.38 38.23 13.08
N GLN A 49 -8.45 38.31 13.87
CA GLN A 49 -8.46 38.12 15.33
C GLN A 49 -9.44 37.03 15.79
N GLN A 50 -10.05 36.30 14.86
CA GLN A 50 -11.15 35.38 15.16
C GLN A 50 -10.93 34.00 14.54
N ILE A 51 -11.49 32.98 15.19
CA ILE A 51 -11.60 31.63 14.64
C ILE A 51 -12.98 31.03 14.89
N TRP A 52 -13.36 30.10 14.02
CA TRP A 52 -14.37 29.11 14.32
C TRP A 52 -13.67 27.83 14.79
N PHE A 53 -13.76 27.53 16.09
CA PHE A 53 -13.22 26.34 16.70
C PHE A 53 -14.23 25.18 16.58
N PRO A 54 -13.95 24.11 15.82
CA PRO A 54 -14.94 23.08 15.50
C PRO A 54 -15.06 21.99 16.59
N GLY A 55 -15.08 22.42 17.86
CA GLY A 55 -15.23 21.55 19.01
C GLY A 55 -16.68 21.13 19.25
N ILE A 56 -16.87 19.85 19.58
CA ILE A 56 -18.18 19.25 19.85
C ILE A 56 -18.16 18.60 21.23
N GLY A 57 -19.21 18.87 22.00
CA GLY A 57 -19.34 18.39 23.37
C GLY A 57 -20.43 19.15 24.14
N GLU A 58 -20.55 18.81 25.42
CA GLU A 58 -21.55 19.37 26.33
C GLU A 58 -20.86 19.91 27.58
N ASN A 59 -21.21 21.13 27.97
CA ASN A 59 -20.71 21.82 29.18
C ASN A 59 -19.18 21.79 29.37
N TYR A 60 -18.41 21.83 28.29
CA TYR A 60 -16.95 21.85 28.33
C TYR A 60 -16.39 23.28 28.36
N ASP A 61 -15.13 23.44 28.74
CA ASP A 61 -14.51 24.75 28.88
C ASP A 61 -13.41 24.95 27.83
N ILE A 62 -13.30 26.19 27.34
CA ILE A 62 -12.22 26.65 26.46
C ILE A 62 -11.52 27.82 27.14
N TYR A 63 -10.21 27.72 27.30
CA TYR A 63 -9.33 28.81 27.69
C TYR A 63 -8.37 29.14 26.56
N TRP A 64 -7.99 30.40 26.42
CA TRP A 64 -6.94 30.78 25.48
C TRP A 64 -6.03 31.86 26.05
N GLU A 65 -4.79 31.87 25.59
CA GLU A 65 -3.79 32.90 25.89
C GLU A 65 -2.99 33.23 24.62
N GLU A 66 -2.62 34.50 24.44
CA GLU A 66 -1.68 34.90 23.39
C GLU A 66 -0.28 34.35 23.72
N VAL A 67 0.34 33.70 22.75
CA VAL A 67 1.70 33.17 22.88
C VAL A 67 2.66 34.35 23.09
N ASP A 68 3.57 34.23 24.06
CA ASP A 68 4.49 35.28 24.54
C ASP A 68 3.84 36.47 25.27
N TYR A 69 2.50 36.56 25.29
CA TYR A 69 1.73 37.59 26.00
C TYR A 69 0.60 36.99 26.84
N PRO A 70 0.88 36.12 27.83
CA PRO A 70 -0.15 35.36 28.55
C PRO A 70 -1.14 36.22 29.34
N GLN A 71 -0.83 37.50 29.60
CA GLN A 71 -1.79 38.47 30.15
C GLN A 71 -2.95 38.80 29.20
N HIS A 72 -2.77 38.58 27.90
CA HIS A 72 -3.84 38.64 26.92
C HIS A 72 -4.45 37.25 26.79
N ASN A 73 -5.54 37.02 27.52
CA ASN A 73 -6.19 35.73 27.64
C ASN A 73 -7.71 35.89 27.75
N GLY A 74 -8.43 34.78 27.59
CA GLY A 74 -9.87 34.73 27.74
C GLY A 74 -10.35 33.30 28.01
N SER A 75 -11.62 33.18 28.39
CA SER A 75 -12.25 31.88 28.63
C SER A 75 -13.72 31.87 28.24
N LEU A 76 -14.19 30.68 27.88
CA LEU A 76 -15.57 30.34 27.58
C LEU A 76 -15.89 29.09 28.41
N THR A 77 -16.90 29.17 29.29
CA THR A 77 -17.21 28.07 30.22
C THR A 77 -18.60 27.49 29.96
N ASN A 78 -18.79 26.21 30.31
CA ASN A 78 -20.04 25.46 30.13
C ASN A 78 -20.55 25.51 28.68
N ILE A 79 -19.64 25.39 27.71
CA ILE A 79 -19.97 25.42 26.30
C ILE A 79 -20.59 24.09 25.88
N THR A 80 -21.74 24.19 25.21
CA THR A 80 -22.37 23.08 24.52
C THR A 80 -22.40 23.41 23.03
N SER A 81 -21.77 22.56 22.22
CA SER A 81 -21.62 22.77 20.79
C SER A 81 -21.84 21.45 20.06
N THR A 82 -22.65 21.50 19.00
CA THR A 82 -22.89 20.38 18.09
C THR A 82 -22.16 20.55 16.75
N LYS A 83 -21.41 21.64 16.58
CA LYS A 83 -20.73 21.95 15.31
C LYS A 83 -19.42 22.72 15.52
N GLN A 84 -19.51 23.92 16.09
CA GLN A 84 -18.40 24.85 16.21
C GLN A 84 -18.70 25.97 17.22
N VAL A 85 -17.65 26.57 17.76
CA VAL A 85 -17.67 27.67 18.72
C VAL A 85 -16.93 28.86 18.13
N PHE A 86 -17.52 30.05 18.25
CA PHE A 86 -16.87 31.29 17.85
C PHE A 86 -15.91 31.74 18.95
N ILE A 87 -14.66 32.06 18.59
CA ILE A 87 -13.68 32.64 19.50
C ILE A 87 -13.16 33.94 18.90
N ASP A 88 -13.34 35.03 19.63
CA ASP A 88 -12.73 36.32 19.36
C ASP A 88 -11.61 36.56 20.36
N PHE A 89 -10.39 36.66 19.84
CA PHE A 89 -9.20 36.86 20.66
C PHE A 89 -9.00 38.33 21.06
N GLY A 90 -9.77 39.27 20.51
CA GLY A 90 -9.58 40.69 20.77
C GLY A 90 -8.34 41.27 20.10
N THR A 91 -7.92 42.46 20.54
CA THR A 91 -6.78 43.16 19.93
C THR A 91 -5.47 42.60 20.47
N SER A 92 -4.73 41.92 19.60
CA SER A 92 -3.39 41.36 19.85
C SER A 92 -2.43 42.36 20.49
N MET A 93 -1.58 41.87 21.39
CA MET A 93 -0.44 42.61 21.95
C MET A 93 0.83 42.46 21.08
N ALA A 94 0.95 41.41 20.26
CA ALA A 94 1.98 41.26 19.24
C ALA A 94 1.79 42.19 18.03
N GLU A 95 2.78 42.24 17.12
CA GLU A 95 2.60 42.84 15.79
C GLU A 95 1.41 42.17 15.08
N LYS A 96 0.39 42.96 14.75
CA LYS A 96 -1.01 42.52 14.50
C LYS A 96 -1.17 41.18 13.77
N ASN A 97 -0.47 40.98 12.66
CA ASN A 97 -0.69 39.84 11.76
C ASN A 97 0.12 38.58 12.14
N ASP A 98 0.99 38.64 13.15
CA ASP A 98 1.81 37.51 13.58
C ASP A 98 1.37 36.88 14.90
N ALA A 99 0.31 37.40 15.50
CA ALA A 99 -0.28 36.90 16.73
C ALA A 99 -0.63 35.40 16.66
N LYS A 100 -0.22 34.66 17.69
CA LYS A 100 -0.58 33.25 17.88
C LYS A 100 -1.27 33.08 19.22
N TYR A 101 -2.21 32.15 19.27
CA TYR A 101 -2.98 31.87 20.47
C TYR A 101 -2.90 30.39 20.80
N ARG A 102 -2.59 30.09 22.06
CA ARG A 102 -2.69 28.76 22.62
C ARG A 102 -4.10 28.56 23.14
N VAL A 103 -4.85 27.67 22.50
CA VAL A 103 -6.22 27.30 22.87
C VAL A 103 -6.18 25.98 23.63
N LYS A 104 -6.67 25.99 24.87
CA LYS A 104 -6.73 24.87 25.81
C LYS A 104 -8.18 24.47 26.03
N VAL A 105 -8.51 23.20 25.86
CA VAL A 105 -9.87 22.68 26.01
C VAL A 105 -9.89 21.60 27.07
N SER A 106 -10.82 21.72 28.02
CA SER A 106 -10.99 20.74 29.09
C SER A 106 -12.44 20.28 29.16
N ASN A 107 -12.70 19.15 29.84
CA ASN A 107 -14.06 18.66 30.05
C ASN A 107 -14.95 19.62 30.85
N GLY A 108 -14.39 20.58 31.61
CA GLY A 108 -15.17 21.48 32.45
C GLY A 108 -16.10 20.73 33.39
N ASN A 109 -17.39 21.06 33.32
CA ASN A 109 -18.47 20.36 34.05
C ASN A 109 -19.15 19.24 33.26
N GLY A 110 -18.73 19.01 32.02
CA GLY A 110 -19.30 18.01 31.13
C GLY A 110 -18.24 17.21 30.40
N VAL A 111 -18.35 17.10 29.08
CA VAL A 111 -17.50 16.27 28.24
C VAL A 111 -17.21 16.97 26.92
N PHE A 112 -15.93 17.17 26.64
CA PHE A 112 -15.46 17.46 25.29
C PHE A 112 -15.28 16.14 24.55
N GLN A 113 -15.96 15.96 23.41
CA GLN A 113 -16.08 14.65 22.75
C GLN A 113 -15.10 14.49 21.58
N HIS A 114 -15.09 15.46 20.67
CA HIS A 114 -14.24 15.43 19.48
C HIS A 114 -14.16 16.80 18.79
N ILE A 115 -13.30 16.89 17.78
CA ILE A 115 -13.12 18.04 16.89
C ILE A 115 -13.43 17.59 15.47
N LYS A 116 -14.24 18.35 14.73
CA LYS A 116 -14.69 17.95 13.38
C LYS A 116 -14.59 19.11 12.39
N PHE A 117 -13.50 19.17 11.63
CA PHE A 117 -13.23 20.32 10.76
C PHE A 117 -14.11 20.38 9.52
N GLY A 118 -14.78 19.29 9.15
CA GLY A 118 -15.77 19.34 8.08
C GLY A 118 -16.69 18.12 8.04
N ASP A 119 -17.85 18.35 7.46
CA ASP A 119 -18.76 17.29 7.03
C ASP A 119 -18.45 16.95 5.57
N VAL A 120 -18.31 15.65 5.30
CA VAL A 120 -18.00 15.15 3.97
C VAL A 120 -19.21 14.44 3.39
N GLN A 121 -19.61 14.87 2.19
CA GLN A 121 -20.53 14.13 1.34
C GLN A 121 -19.73 13.48 0.24
N GLU A 122 -19.68 12.14 0.23
CA GLU A 122 -19.02 11.40 -0.83
C GLU A 122 -19.93 11.29 -2.05
N VAL A 123 -19.50 11.89 -3.16
CA VAL A 123 -20.12 11.66 -4.47
C VAL A 123 -19.53 10.39 -5.06
N GLN A 124 -20.37 9.36 -5.16
CA GLN A 124 -20.01 8.07 -5.74
C GLN A 124 -20.22 8.13 -7.26
N LEU A 125 -19.13 7.94 -8.01
CA LEU A 125 -19.17 7.66 -9.43
C LEU A 125 -18.67 6.22 -9.67
N PRO A 126 -18.91 5.61 -10.83
CA PRO A 126 -18.28 4.33 -11.15
C PRO A 126 -16.77 4.44 -10.94
N ASP A 127 -16.23 3.60 -10.06
CA ASP A 127 -14.79 3.48 -9.75
C ASP A 127 -14.10 4.72 -9.15
N GLN A 128 -14.81 5.81 -8.91
CA GLN A 128 -14.27 7.05 -8.34
C GLN A 128 -15.14 7.56 -7.21
N ILE A 129 -14.48 8.10 -6.18
CA ILE A 129 -15.17 8.71 -5.04
C ILE A 129 -14.58 10.09 -4.78
N PHE A 130 -15.45 11.09 -4.78
CA PHE A 130 -15.05 12.48 -4.57
C PHE A 130 -15.65 13.01 -3.27
N PRO A 131 -14.82 13.38 -2.28
CA PRO A 131 -15.32 14.02 -1.06
C PRO A 131 -15.68 15.49 -1.34
N VAL A 132 -16.95 15.85 -1.18
CA VAL A 132 -17.42 17.24 -1.20
C VAL A 132 -17.51 17.74 0.24
N TRP A 133 -16.83 18.85 0.52
CA TRP A 133 -16.63 19.33 1.87
C TRP A 133 -17.54 20.51 2.24
N GLN A 134 -18.18 20.39 3.39
CA GLN A 134 -18.67 21.53 4.16
C GLN A 134 -17.72 21.75 5.34
N ILE A 135 -16.91 22.81 5.30
CA ILE A 135 -15.93 23.09 6.36
C ILE A 135 -16.62 23.74 7.57
N ASN A 136 -16.34 23.24 8.77
CA ASN A 136 -16.94 23.71 10.03
C ASN A 136 -15.95 24.51 10.90
N GLY A 137 -14.65 24.37 10.69
CA GLY A 137 -13.62 25.08 11.47
C GLY A 137 -12.70 25.91 10.60
N SER A 138 -12.03 26.88 11.21
CA SER A 138 -10.97 27.67 10.55
C SER A 138 -9.70 26.83 10.30
N ALA A 139 -9.79 25.82 9.43
CA ALA A 139 -8.72 24.84 9.17
C ALA A 139 -7.42 25.47 8.63
N ASP A 140 -7.51 26.65 8.01
CA ASP A 140 -6.37 27.42 7.52
C ASP A 140 -5.64 28.20 8.63
N LYS A 141 -6.24 28.31 9.82
CA LYS A 141 -5.74 29.10 10.95
C LYS A 141 -5.12 28.26 12.07
N ILE A 142 -5.33 26.94 12.09
CA ILE A 142 -4.68 26.06 13.06
C ILE A 142 -3.27 25.69 12.58
N LEU A 143 -2.28 25.75 13.48
CA LEU A 143 -0.88 25.47 13.18
C LEU A 143 -0.37 24.21 13.86
N GLU A 144 -0.84 23.90 15.06
CA GLU A 144 -0.18 22.89 15.89
C GLU A 144 -1.15 22.17 16.83
N ILE A 145 -0.94 20.86 16.99
CA ILE A 145 -1.43 20.07 18.13
C ILE A 145 -0.26 19.96 19.12
N GLU A 146 -0.33 20.76 20.18
CA GLU A 146 0.72 20.88 21.21
C GLU A 146 0.55 19.80 22.30
N GLN A 147 -0.69 19.36 22.55
CA GLN A 147 -0.99 18.33 23.55
C GLN A 147 -2.35 17.67 23.29
N TRP A 148 -2.44 16.34 23.51
CA TRP A 148 -3.71 15.61 23.40
C TRP A 148 -4.58 15.69 24.66
N GLY A 149 -3.94 15.66 25.83
CA GLY A 149 -4.60 15.63 27.13
C GLY A 149 -5.25 14.29 27.46
N ASN A 150 -6.18 14.28 28.41
CA ASN A 150 -6.93 13.09 28.82
C ASN A 150 -8.35 13.01 28.20
N ILE A 151 -8.56 13.69 27.08
CA ILE A 151 -9.83 13.66 26.36
C ILE A 151 -10.08 12.25 25.84
N ALA A 152 -11.17 11.62 26.32
CA ALA A 152 -11.63 10.34 25.82
C ALA A 152 -12.38 10.55 24.49
N TRP A 153 -11.63 10.54 23.39
CA TRP A 153 -12.16 10.86 22.06
C TRP A 153 -13.26 9.87 21.66
N THR A 154 -14.40 10.39 21.19
CA THR A 154 -15.51 9.53 20.72
C THR A 154 -15.37 9.15 19.25
N THR A 155 -14.65 9.95 18.46
CA THR A 155 -14.33 9.71 17.06
C THR A 155 -13.16 10.58 16.63
N MET A 156 -12.42 10.16 15.61
CA MET A 156 -11.42 11.00 14.91
C MET A 156 -11.86 11.32 13.47
N ASN A 157 -13.10 10.97 13.10
CA ASN A 157 -13.65 11.25 11.79
C ASN A 157 -13.60 12.75 11.46
N SER A 158 -12.91 13.11 10.38
CA SER A 158 -12.65 14.49 9.93
C SER A 158 -11.95 15.40 10.97
N ALA A 159 -11.27 14.83 11.96
CA ALA A 159 -10.41 15.59 12.85
C ALA A 159 -9.20 16.13 12.06
N PHE A 160 -8.95 17.43 12.15
CA PHE A 160 -7.86 18.12 11.42
C PHE A 160 -7.89 17.94 9.89
N SER A 161 -9.05 17.62 9.30
CA SER A 161 -9.22 17.62 7.85
C SER A 161 -9.03 19.03 7.29
N GLN A 162 -8.41 19.14 6.12
CA GLN A 162 -8.10 20.39 5.41
C GLN A 162 -7.16 21.34 6.17
N CYS A 163 -6.58 20.89 7.28
CA CYS A 163 -5.63 21.68 8.06
C CYS A 163 -4.24 21.63 7.42
N LYS A 164 -4.05 22.37 6.33
CA LYS A 164 -2.88 22.22 5.43
C LYS A 164 -1.53 22.48 6.09
N LEU A 165 -1.53 23.32 7.12
CA LEU A 165 -0.34 23.78 7.82
C LEU A 165 -0.06 23.04 9.14
N ILE A 166 -0.96 22.13 9.54
CA ILE A 166 -0.92 21.50 10.86
C ILE A 166 0.37 20.72 11.09
N GLN A 167 0.98 20.93 12.25
CA GLN A 167 2.04 20.11 12.82
C GLN A 167 1.55 19.41 14.08
N LEU A 168 2.22 18.31 14.43
CA LEU A 168 2.03 17.62 15.69
C LEU A 168 3.35 17.67 16.47
N THR A 169 3.33 18.33 17.61
CA THR A 169 4.47 18.42 18.53
C THR A 169 4.17 17.75 19.87
N ALA A 170 2.91 17.41 20.11
CA ALA A 170 2.45 16.69 21.27
C ALA A 170 3.30 15.44 21.54
N THR A 171 3.79 15.36 22.77
CA THR A 171 4.61 14.23 23.26
C THR A 171 3.78 13.19 24.00
N ASP A 172 2.58 13.56 24.45
CA ASP A 172 1.55 12.66 24.94
C ASP A 172 0.80 11.98 23.78
N ILE A 173 -0.14 11.09 24.12
CA ILE A 173 -0.91 10.30 23.15
C ILE A 173 -2.41 10.58 23.31
N PRO A 174 -3.20 10.55 22.22
CA PRO A 174 -4.64 10.62 22.33
C PRO A 174 -5.20 9.36 22.99
N ASP A 175 -6.21 9.51 23.84
CA ASP A 175 -7.03 8.38 24.29
C ASP A 175 -8.00 7.99 23.18
N LEU A 176 -7.62 6.96 22.42
CA LEU A 176 -8.39 6.38 21.32
C LEU A 176 -9.24 5.17 21.75
N SER A 177 -9.38 4.90 23.05
CA SER A 177 -10.03 3.69 23.56
C SER A 177 -11.49 3.53 23.10
N ASN A 178 -12.16 4.63 22.75
CA ASN A 178 -13.54 4.66 22.25
C ASN A 178 -13.64 4.97 20.75
N VAL A 179 -12.52 5.06 20.02
CA VAL A 179 -12.50 5.49 18.62
C VAL A 179 -12.45 4.27 17.69
N GLU A 180 -13.48 4.14 16.84
CA GLU A 180 -13.50 3.12 15.78
C GLU A 180 -13.29 3.71 14.37
N ASP A 181 -13.40 5.03 14.21
CA ASP A 181 -13.38 5.72 12.92
C ASP A 181 -12.41 6.92 12.95
N ALA A 182 -11.32 6.82 12.19
CA ALA A 182 -10.35 7.89 11.94
C ALA A 182 -10.39 8.35 10.47
N SER A 183 -11.49 8.08 9.76
CA SER A 183 -11.61 8.46 8.35
C SER A 183 -11.46 9.97 8.21
N TYR A 184 -10.70 10.39 7.21
CA TYR A 184 -10.36 11.80 6.93
C TYR A 184 -9.57 12.53 8.02
N MET A 185 -9.08 11.85 9.07
CA MET A 185 -8.23 12.49 10.07
C MET A 185 -6.89 12.89 9.45
N PHE A 186 -6.60 14.20 9.34
CA PHE A 186 -5.46 14.77 8.59
C PHE A 186 -5.58 14.73 7.05
N TYR A 187 -6.78 14.52 6.51
CA TYR A 187 -6.99 14.64 5.06
C TYR A 187 -6.61 16.05 4.59
N GLY A 188 -5.83 16.19 3.51
CA GLY A 188 -5.39 17.49 3.00
C GLY A 188 -4.29 18.18 3.83
N ALA A 189 -3.80 17.55 4.91
CA ALA A 189 -2.75 18.11 5.75
C ALA A 189 -1.37 18.02 5.05
N LYS A 190 -1.06 18.99 4.17
CA LYS A 190 0.11 18.92 3.28
C LYS A 190 1.46 19.02 4.01
N THR A 191 1.60 19.95 4.96
CA THR A 191 2.87 20.10 5.70
C THR A 191 3.02 19.10 6.85
N PHE A 192 2.00 18.28 7.13
CA PHE A 192 2.03 17.36 8.27
C PHE A 192 3.15 16.32 8.11
N THR A 193 4.05 16.25 9.09
CA THR A 193 5.19 15.32 9.10
C THR A 193 5.00 14.13 10.07
N GLY A 194 3.98 14.20 10.93
CA GLY A 194 3.80 13.30 12.08
C GLY A 194 4.74 13.63 13.25
N ALA A 195 4.68 12.82 14.31
CA ALA A 195 5.50 12.99 15.51
C ALA A 195 5.86 11.64 16.12
N SER A 196 6.95 11.59 16.89
CA SER A 196 7.40 10.35 17.53
C SER A 196 6.38 9.77 18.52
N SER A 197 5.50 10.58 19.09
CA SER A 197 4.40 10.12 19.94
C SER A 197 3.42 9.20 19.21
N MET A 198 3.31 9.32 17.88
CA MET A 198 2.44 8.47 17.05
C MET A 198 2.77 7.00 17.14
N GLN A 199 4.03 6.64 17.44
CA GLN A 199 4.43 5.25 17.59
C GLN A 199 3.72 4.54 18.77
N ASN A 200 3.20 5.33 19.71
CA ASN A 200 2.56 4.88 20.95
C ASN A 200 1.04 5.05 20.93
N TRP A 201 0.45 5.48 19.81
CA TRP A 201 -1.00 5.62 19.70
C TRP A 201 -1.67 4.24 19.76
N ASN A 202 -2.67 4.10 20.64
CA ASN A 202 -3.42 2.85 20.74
C ASN A 202 -4.48 2.76 19.64
N THR A 203 -4.10 2.23 18.47
CA THR A 203 -4.98 2.09 17.31
C THR A 203 -5.82 0.82 17.31
N SER A 204 -5.74 -0.01 18.36
CA SER A 204 -6.32 -1.37 18.36
C SER A 204 -7.84 -1.45 18.20
N LYS A 205 -8.57 -0.35 18.39
CA LYS A 205 -10.03 -0.27 18.21
C LYS A 205 -10.46 0.35 16.88
N LEU A 206 -9.53 0.99 16.17
CA LEU A 206 -9.83 1.65 14.90
C LEU A 206 -10.12 0.61 13.82
N LYS A 207 -11.25 0.79 13.14
CA LYS A 207 -11.70 -0.05 12.02
C LYS A 207 -11.55 0.67 10.69
N LYS A 208 -11.71 1.99 10.67
CA LYS A 208 -11.74 2.80 9.45
C LYS A 208 -10.65 3.86 9.45
N PHE A 209 -9.81 3.83 8.41
CA PHE A 209 -8.71 4.76 8.16
C PHE A 209 -8.86 5.49 6.82
N ARG A 210 -10.08 5.44 6.29
CA ARG A 210 -10.38 5.88 4.94
C ARG A 210 -9.98 7.33 4.72
N PHE A 211 -9.20 7.63 3.68
CA PHE A 211 -8.65 8.96 3.38
C PHE A 211 -7.80 9.62 4.48
N MET A 212 -7.48 8.95 5.59
CA MET A 212 -6.85 9.56 6.78
C MET A 212 -5.73 10.54 6.41
N PHE A 213 -4.67 10.07 5.75
CA PHE A 213 -3.56 10.93 5.35
C PHE A 213 -3.63 11.39 3.90
N SER A 214 -4.72 11.19 3.17
CA SER A 214 -4.78 11.48 1.74
C SER A 214 -4.69 12.97 1.42
N ILE A 215 -4.15 13.30 0.24
CA ILE A 215 -4.18 14.66 -0.33
C ILE A 215 -4.78 14.71 -1.74
N ILE A 216 -5.32 13.60 -2.23
CA ILE A 216 -6.03 13.56 -3.51
C ILE A 216 -7.34 14.36 -3.43
N PHE A 217 -7.77 14.94 -4.55
CA PHE A 217 -8.97 15.78 -4.66
C PHE A 217 -8.97 17.05 -3.78
N ASP A 218 -7.85 17.40 -3.14
CA ASP A 218 -7.70 18.71 -2.51
C ASP A 218 -7.73 19.80 -3.60
N SER A 219 -8.87 20.45 -3.74
CA SER A 219 -9.26 21.32 -4.84
C SER A 219 -8.54 22.67 -4.88
N ILE A 220 -7.55 22.90 -4.02
CA ILE A 220 -6.83 24.18 -3.95
C ILE A 220 -5.41 23.95 -4.46
N ASN A 221 -5.12 24.58 -5.60
CA ASN A 221 -3.78 24.70 -6.16
C ASN A 221 -2.90 25.52 -5.19
N THR A 222 -2.32 24.84 -4.22
CA THR A 222 -1.40 25.44 -3.25
C THR A 222 0.02 25.07 -3.63
N SER A 223 0.92 26.04 -3.66
CA SER A 223 2.38 25.84 -3.69
C SER A 223 2.93 25.15 -2.43
N ILE A 224 2.07 24.74 -1.50
CA ILE A 224 2.43 24.02 -0.28
C ILE A 224 2.84 22.59 -0.65
N PRO A 225 4.08 22.17 -0.37
CA PRO A 225 4.55 20.83 -0.67
C PRO A 225 3.96 19.81 0.30
N ASP A 226 3.78 18.58 -0.19
CA ASP A 226 3.57 17.40 0.64
C ASP A 226 4.84 17.09 1.46
N GLN A 227 4.68 16.88 2.77
CA GLN A 227 5.77 16.57 3.70
C GLN A 227 5.54 15.27 4.49
N PHE A 228 4.45 14.54 4.22
CA PHE A 228 4.10 13.38 5.01
C PHE A 228 4.89 12.14 4.59
N ASN A 229 5.88 11.77 5.41
CA ASN A 229 6.69 10.57 5.25
C ASN A 229 7.05 9.98 6.64
N SER A 230 6.05 9.85 7.51
CA SER A 230 6.25 9.59 8.94
C SER A 230 6.67 8.14 9.25
N PRO A 231 7.84 7.89 9.87
CA PRO A 231 8.33 6.53 10.13
C PRO A 231 7.64 5.83 11.32
N TYR A 232 6.72 6.51 12.00
CA TYR A 232 6.14 6.07 13.27
C TYR A 232 4.89 5.21 13.12
N LEU A 233 4.48 4.88 11.88
CA LEU A 233 3.25 4.13 11.61
C LEU A 233 3.41 2.61 11.73
N ASN A 234 4.62 2.08 11.53
CA ASN A 234 4.84 0.63 11.47
C ASN A 234 4.57 -0.10 12.82
N THR A 235 4.44 0.64 13.93
CA THR A 235 4.11 0.09 15.25
C THR A 235 2.61 0.07 15.55
N TRP A 236 1.78 0.64 14.67
CA TRP A 236 0.34 0.68 14.88
C TRP A 236 -0.26 -0.72 14.89
N ASN A 237 -1.18 -0.95 15.83
CA ASN A 237 -1.97 -2.16 15.87
C ASN A 237 -3.13 -2.04 14.87
N MET A 238 -3.05 -2.78 13.78
CA MET A 238 -4.02 -2.77 12.67
C MET A 238 -4.98 -3.96 12.70
N SER A 239 -4.93 -4.81 13.72
CA SER A 239 -5.71 -6.06 13.79
C SER A 239 -7.24 -5.86 13.75
N SER A 240 -7.75 -4.67 14.08
CA SER A 240 -9.19 -4.35 13.96
C SER A 240 -9.56 -3.62 12.66
N ALA A 241 -8.58 -3.23 11.85
CA ALA A 241 -8.82 -2.45 10.64
C ALA A 241 -9.59 -3.27 9.61
N THR A 242 -10.64 -2.68 9.03
CA THR A 242 -11.43 -3.27 7.95
C THR A 242 -11.36 -2.45 6.66
N ASP A 243 -11.11 -1.14 6.77
CA ASP A 243 -11.08 -0.20 5.64
C ASP A 243 -9.84 0.71 5.71
N LEU A 244 -8.92 0.53 4.76
CA LEU A 244 -7.73 1.37 4.54
C LEU A 244 -7.82 2.16 3.22
N SER A 245 -8.99 2.23 2.61
CA SER A 245 -9.16 2.81 1.28
C SER A 245 -8.70 4.28 1.25
N PHE A 246 -7.99 4.66 0.19
CA PHE A 246 -7.41 5.99 -0.01
C PHE A 246 -6.44 6.49 1.07
N MET A 247 -6.05 5.70 2.08
CA MET A 247 -5.37 6.20 3.28
C MET A 247 -4.16 7.12 3.00
N PHE A 248 -3.34 6.79 1.99
CA PHE A 248 -2.16 7.58 1.61
C PHE A 248 -2.27 8.21 0.21
N ALA A 249 -3.43 8.14 -0.45
CA ALA A 249 -3.56 8.53 -1.85
C ALA A 249 -3.06 9.96 -2.11
N GLY A 250 -2.19 10.10 -3.12
CA GLY A 250 -1.57 11.36 -3.54
C GLY A 250 -0.31 11.76 -2.77
N ARG A 251 0.15 11.00 -1.77
CA ARG A 251 1.34 11.32 -0.98
C ARG A 251 2.62 10.98 -1.73
N GLY A 252 3.03 11.86 -2.63
CA GLY A 252 4.11 11.61 -3.58
C GLY A 252 5.49 11.32 -2.98
N ILE A 253 5.74 11.73 -1.73
CA ILE A 253 7.02 11.46 -1.04
C ILE A 253 6.96 10.30 -0.04
N PHE A 254 5.78 9.73 0.21
CA PHE A 254 5.60 8.69 1.23
C PHE A 254 6.29 7.39 0.79
N ASN A 255 7.20 6.89 1.63
CA ASN A 255 7.95 5.66 1.38
C ASN A 255 8.36 4.98 2.70
N GLN A 256 7.43 4.87 3.65
CA GLN A 256 7.68 4.24 4.95
C GLN A 256 7.18 2.80 4.98
N THR A 257 7.93 1.93 5.68
CA THR A 257 7.53 0.53 5.82
C THR A 257 6.27 0.40 6.68
N LEU A 258 5.36 -0.47 6.24
CA LEU A 258 4.13 -0.83 6.94
C LEU A 258 4.03 -2.36 7.09
N ASN A 259 5.17 -3.05 6.95
CA ASN A 259 5.23 -4.51 6.87
C ASN A 259 4.88 -5.21 8.20
N ASN A 260 4.75 -4.47 9.31
CA ASN A 260 4.33 -5.05 10.59
C ASN A 260 2.81 -4.94 10.83
N TRP A 261 2.07 -4.31 9.92
CA TRP A 261 0.63 -4.21 10.05
C TRP A 261 -0.04 -5.57 9.89
N ASP A 262 -0.87 -5.93 10.87
CA ASP A 262 -1.83 -7.03 10.72
C ASP A 262 -3.02 -6.53 9.89
N VAL A 263 -3.06 -6.93 8.62
CA VAL A 263 -4.13 -6.57 7.69
C VAL A 263 -5.12 -7.71 7.42
N SER A 264 -5.09 -8.76 8.25
CA SER A 264 -5.89 -9.99 8.06
C SER A 264 -7.40 -9.77 8.09
N ASN A 265 -7.87 -8.67 8.68
CA ASN A 265 -9.28 -8.27 8.73
C ASN A 265 -9.66 -7.18 7.72
N VAL A 266 -8.69 -6.65 6.97
CA VAL A 266 -8.95 -5.60 5.98
C VAL A 266 -9.67 -6.20 4.78
N THR A 267 -10.75 -5.56 4.35
CA THR A 267 -11.55 -5.98 3.18
C THR A 267 -11.43 -5.00 2.02
N ASP A 268 -11.16 -3.71 2.29
CA ASP A 268 -11.05 -2.65 1.29
C ASP A 268 -9.71 -1.90 1.42
N MET A 269 -8.89 -1.96 0.36
CA MET A 269 -7.65 -1.19 0.22
C MET A 269 -7.63 -0.36 -1.07
N LYS A 270 -8.79 -0.14 -1.73
CA LYS A 270 -8.79 0.59 -3.01
C LYS A 270 -8.13 1.96 -2.86
N TRP A 271 -7.38 2.38 -3.87
CA TRP A 271 -6.64 3.65 -3.93
C TRP A 271 -5.60 3.89 -2.82
N MET A 272 -5.29 2.95 -1.92
CA MET A 272 -4.46 3.22 -0.73
C MET A 272 -3.12 3.89 -1.04
N PHE A 273 -2.42 3.48 -2.10
CA PHE A 273 -1.15 4.06 -2.58
C PHE A 273 -1.26 4.67 -3.99
N ALA A 274 -2.47 5.01 -4.45
CA ALA A 274 -2.63 5.70 -5.72
C ALA A 274 -1.90 7.05 -5.71
N LEU A 275 -1.18 7.35 -6.80
CA LEU A 275 -0.41 8.60 -6.98
C LEU A 275 0.66 8.81 -5.90
N CYS A 276 1.31 7.72 -5.45
CA CYS A 276 2.42 7.74 -4.49
C CYS A 276 3.77 7.33 -5.12
N PRO A 277 4.27 8.02 -6.16
CA PRO A 277 5.39 7.56 -7.01
C PRO A 277 6.71 7.17 -6.33
N ASN A 278 6.92 7.47 -5.05
CA ASN A 278 8.10 7.06 -4.29
C ASN A 278 7.89 5.80 -3.44
N TYR A 279 6.65 5.30 -3.31
CA TYR A 279 6.35 4.17 -2.43
C TYR A 279 6.87 2.85 -3.02
N ASN A 280 7.77 2.19 -2.31
CA ASN A 280 8.35 0.92 -2.76
C ASN A 280 8.87 0.10 -1.57
N GLN A 281 7.99 -0.19 -0.59
CA GLN A 281 8.34 -0.88 0.65
C GLN A 281 7.76 -2.30 0.70
N PRO A 282 8.46 -3.27 1.33
CA PRO A 282 8.00 -4.65 1.39
C PRO A 282 6.66 -4.77 2.13
N MET A 283 5.83 -5.71 1.68
CA MET A 283 4.52 -6.07 2.27
C MET A 283 4.38 -7.59 2.43
N ASP A 284 5.50 -8.30 2.57
CA ASP A 284 5.56 -9.77 2.58
C ASP A 284 4.82 -10.41 3.76
N ASN A 285 4.61 -9.66 4.84
CA ASN A 285 3.92 -10.15 6.05
C ASN A 285 2.40 -9.95 6.01
N TRP A 286 1.87 -9.29 4.98
CA TRP A 286 0.45 -8.98 4.91
C TRP A 286 -0.37 -10.23 4.58
N ASP A 287 -1.22 -10.66 5.53
CA ASP A 287 -2.28 -11.62 5.23
C ASP A 287 -3.42 -10.91 4.49
N THR A 288 -3.49 -11.14 3.19
CA THR A 288 -4.45 -10.52 2.28
C THR A 288 -5.69 -11.38 2.03
N SER A 289 -5.87 -12.48 2.77
CA SER A 289 -6.95 -13.46 2.56
C SER A 289 -8.37 -12.92 2.82
N SER A 290 -8.50 -11.72 3.39
CA SER A 290 -9.77 -11.02 3.58
C SER A 290 -10.04 -9.91 2.56
N LEU A 291 -9.08 -9.55 1.71
CA LEU A 291 -9.26 -8.47 0.74
C LEU A 291 -10.31 -8.83 -0.32
N GLU A 292 -11.22 -7.89 -0.56
CA GLU A 292 -12.30 -8.00 -1.55
C GLU A 292 -12.14 -6.98 -2.69
N ASP A 293 -11.53 -5.83 -2.40
CA ASP A 293 -11.35 -4.72 -3.35
C ASP A 293 -9.94 -4.10 -3.25
N ILE A 294 -9.21 -4.13 -4.38
CA ILE A 294 -7.87 -3.53 -4.55
C ILE A 294 -7.83 -2.58 -5.75
N ARG A 295 -8.98 -2.10 -6.22
CA ARG A 295 -9.03 -1.18 -7.36
C ARG A 295 -8.12 0.02 -7.14
N PHE A 296 -7.36 0.41 -8.16
CA PHE A 296 -6.43 1.54 -8.11
C PHE A 296 -5.37 1.49 -6.99
N MET A 297 -5.11 0.34 -6.34
CA MET A 297 -4.21 0.23 -5.19
C MET A 297 -2.88 0.98 -5.38
N PHE A 298 -2.22 0.77 -6.54
CA PHE A 298 -0.95 1.38 -6.92
C PHE A 298 -1.09 2.26 -8.18
N HIS A 299 -2.26 2.83 -8.42
CA HIS A 299 -2.53 3.59 -9.65
C HIS A 299 -1.58 4.79 -9.82
N PHE A 300 -0.83 4.82 -10.93
CA PHE A 300 0.23 5.79 -11.22
C PHE A 300 1.30 5.89 -10.11
N ASP A 301 1.57 4.78 -9.40
CA ASP A 301 2.71 4.65 -8.51
C ASP A 301 3.93 4.17 -9.29
N SER A 302 4.60 5.10 -9.98
CA SER A 302 5.68 4.78 -10.93
C SER A 302 6.90 4.10 -10.31
N GLY A 303 7.15 4.31 -9.01
CA GLY A 303 8.30 3.74 -8.29
C GLY A 303 8.05 2.34 -7.72
N PHE A 304 6.79 1.89 -7.71
CA PHE A 304 6.42 0.61 -7.13
C PHE A 304 7.01 -0.57 -7.90
N ASN A 305 7.78 -1.42 -7.20
CA ASN A 305 8.36 -2.64 -7.76
C ASN A 305 8.56 -3.74 -6.69
N GLN A 306 7.61 -3.89 -5.77
CA GLN A 306 7.63 -5.02 -4.82
C GLN A 306 6.85 -6.21 -5.39
N SER A 307 7.27 -7.42 -5.03
CA SER A 307 6.57 -8.64 -5.41
C SER A 307 5.20 -8.73 -4.73
N LEU A 308 4.16 -9.04 -5.51
CA LEU A 308 2.80 -9.30 -5.02
C LEU A 308 2.44 -10.80 -5.04
N ASN A 309 3.43 -11.68 -5.21
CA ASN A 309 3.21 -13.12 -5.37
C ASN A 309 2.64 -13.83 -4.14
N ASN A 310 2.85 -13.28 -2.95
CA ASN A 310 2.33 -13.84 -1.70
C ASN A 310 0.90 -13.40 -1.39
N TRP A 311 0.32 -12.52 -2.22
CA TRP A 311 -1.02 -12.01 -1.99
C TRP A 311 -2.06 -13.08 -2.31
N ASN A 312 -2.99 -13.29 -1.38
CA ASN A 312 -4.15 -14.15 -1.58
C ASN A 312 -5.27 -13.32 -2.22
N THR A 313 -5.54 -13.58 -3.50
CA THR A 313 -6.56 -12.85 -4.27
C THR A 313 -7.91 -13.59 -4.37
N SER A 314 -8.09 -14.71 -3.65
CA SER A 314 -9.23 -15.63 -3.81
C SER A 314 -10.61 -15.05 -3.42
N LYS A 315 -10.65 -13.89 -2.76
CA LYS A 315 -11.87 -13.14 -2.45
C LYS A 315 -12.07 -11.90 -3.32
N ILE A 316 -11.05 -11.47 -4.06
CA ILE A 316 -11.09 -10.24 -4.84
C ILE A 316 -11.99 -10.46 -6.05
N THR A 317 -12.92 -9.52 -6.25
CA THR A 317 -13.84 -9.56 -7.42
C THR A 317 -13.53 -8.49 -8.47
N ASN A 318 -12.78 -7.46 -8.10
CA ASN A 318 -12.48 -6.32 -8.96
C ASN A 318 -11.03 -5.87 -8.78
N MET A 319 -10.27 -5.89 -9.87
CA MET A 319 -8.84 -5.52 -9.92
C MET A 319 -8.57 -4.36 -10.89
N ALA A 320 -9.60 -3.62 -11.27
CA ALA A 320 -9.47 -2.51 -12.20
C ALA A 320 -8.39 -1.52 -11.73
N HIS A 321 -7.50 -1.15 -12.64
CA HIS A 321 -6.40 -0.21 -12.38
C HIS A 321 -5.41 -0.59 -11.25
N ALA A 322 -5.40 -1.82 -10.73
CA ALA A 322 -4.64 -2.17 -9.53
C ALA A 322 -3.13 -1.83 -9.62
N ILE A 323 -2.51 -2.02 -10.80
CA ILE A 323 -1.08 -1.79 -11.09
C ILE A 323 -0.93 -0.89 -12.33
N HIS A 324 -1.94 -0.07 -12.64
CA HIS A 324 -1.90 0.83 -13.81
C HIS A 324 -0.84 1.92 -13.60
N GLY A 325 0.12 2.04 -14.52
CA GLY A 325 1.09 3.14 -14.53
C GLY A 325 2.28 2.91 -13.60
N CYS A 326 2.41 1.71 -13.02
CA CYS A 326 3.57 1.31 -12.25
C CYS A 326 4.74 0.99 -13.20
N THR A 327 5.42 2.03 -13.67
CA THR A 327 6.46 1.88 -14.70
C THR A 327 7.68 1.08 -14.25
N ALA A 328 7.97 1.03 -12.94
CA ALA A 328 9.04 0.21 -12.39
C ALA A 328 8.67 -1.29 -12.20
N TYR A 329 7.38 -1.64 -12.20
CA TYR A 329 6.93 -2.98 -11.82
C TYR A 329 7.38 -4.06 -12.81
N SER A 330 8.11 -5.07 -12.33
CA SER A 330 8.69 -6.14 -13.15
C SER A 330 8.50 -7.56 -12.60
N HIS A 331 7.64 -7.73 -11.59
CA HIS A 331 7.41 -9.01 -10.92
C HIS A 331 6.25 -9.78 -11.55
N SER A 332 6.31 -11.12 -11.49
CA SER A 332 5.24 -11.99 -11.98
C SER A 332 3.94 -11.80 -11.18
N LEU A 333 2.82 -12.18 -11.78
CA LEU A 333 1.47 -12.22 -11.20
C LEU A 333 0.80 -13.60 -11.43
N GLU A 334 1.57 -14.61 -11.80
CA GLU A 334 1.06 -15.93 -12.21
C GLU A 334 0.29 -16.67 -11.10
N ASN A 335 0.56 -16.34 -9.83
CA ASN A 335 -0.04 -17.00 -8.66
C ASN A 335 -1.38 -16.39 -8.22
N TRP A 336 -1.83 -15.31 -8.87
CA TRP A 336 -3.11 -14.71 -8.52
C TRP A 336 -4.27 -15.65 -8.88
N ASP A 337 -5.11 -15.92 -7.89
CA ASP A 337 -6.40 -16.57 -8.07
C ASP A 337 -7.37 -15.59 -8.73
N MET A 338 -7.74 -15.90 -9.97
CA MET A 338 -8.63 -15.08 -10.80
C MET A 338 -10.07 -15.62 -10.86
N THR A 339 -10.37 -16.71 -10.14
CA THR A 339 -11.64 -17.45 -10.28
C THR A 339 -12.88 -16.60 -10.03
N LYS A 340 -12.81 -15.61 -9.14
CA LYS A 340 -13.91 -14.68 -8.81
C LYS A 340 -13.79 -13.30 -9.45
N VAL A 341 -12.68 -13.02 -10.13
CA VAL A 341 -12.42 -11.69 -10.67
C VAL A 341 -13.31 -11.45 -11.88
N THR A 342 -14.09 -10.38 -11.83
CA THR A 342 -15.01 -9.97 -12.91
C THR A 342 -14.43 -8.86 -13.77
N ARG A 343 -13.51 -8.06 -13.20
CA ARG A 343 -12.95 -6.87 -13.82
C ARG A 343 -11.43 -6.80 -13.68
N ILE A 344 -10.77 -6.68 -14.83
CA ILE A 344 -9.31 -6.51 -14.98
C ILE A 344 -8.97 -5.33 -15.90
N ASP A 345 -9.93 -4.45 -16.19
CA ASP A 345 -9.71 -3.30 -17.05
C ASP A 345 -8.59 -2.41 -16.53
N GLN A 346 -7.68 -2.07 -17.44
CA GLN A 346 -6.47 -1.29 -17.19
C GLN A 346 -5.55 -1.83 -16.07
N ILE A 347 -5.69 -3.09 -15.63
CA ILE A 347 -4.93 -3.66 -14.50
C ILE A 347 -3.41 -3.43 -14.59
N LEU A 348 -2.83 -3.57 -15.78
CA LEU A 348 -1.40 -3.42 -16.09
C LEU A 348 -1.16 -2.35 -17.17
N LYS A 349 -2.13 -1.48 -17.44
CA LYS A 349 -1.95 -0.41 -18.43
C LYS A 349 -0.73 0.44 -18.09
N GLU A 350 0.09 0.79 -19.07
CA GLU A 350 1.30 1.61 -18.90
C GLU A 350 2.32 1.02 -17.91
N THR A 351 2.52 -0.31 -17.94
CA THR A 351 3.56 -1.03 -17.17
C THR A 351 4.67 -1.59 -18.08
N PRO A 352 5.56 -0.74 -18.64
CA PRO A 352 6.56 -1.13 -19.64
C PRO A 352 7.62 -2.13 -19.17
N ASN A 353 7.80 -2.34 -17.86
CA ASN A 353 8.76 -3.31 -17.31
C ASN A 353 8.14 -4.67 -16.96
N PHE A 354 6.81 -4.81 -17.09
CA PHE A 354 6.14 -6.09 -16.86
C PHE A 354 6.30 -6.99 -18.08
N ASN A 355 7.14 -8.03 -17.95
CA ASN A 355 7.38 -9.01 -19.00
C ASN A 355 7.27 -10.45 -18.47
N HIS A 356 6.06 -10.86 -18.08
CA HIS A 356 5.75 -12.22 -17.61
C HIS A 356 4.47 -12.74 -18.26
N SER A 357 4.39 -14.05 -18.41
CA SER A 357 3.16 -14.69 -18.90
C SER A 357 2.08 -14.73 -17.81
N LEU A 358 0.82 -14.60 -18.24
CA LEU A 358 -0.39 -14.71 -17.42
C LEU A 358 -1.24 -15.93 -17.81
N ALA A 359 -0.60 -16.94 -18.42
CA ALA A 359 -1.25 -18.14 -18.93
C ALA A 359 -2.03 -18.94 -17.86
N SER A 360 -1.67 -18.80 -16.58
CA SER A 360 -2.29 -19.50 -15.45
C SER A 360 -3.60 -18.87 -14.98
N TRP A 361 -3.91 -17.65 -15.40
CA TRP A 361 -5.11 -16.95 -14.92
C TRP A 361 -6.39 -17.66 -15.34
N ASN A 362 -7.24 -17.97 -14.36
CA ASN A 362 -8.59 -18.47 -14.61
C ASN A 362 -9.54 -17.29 -14.87
N LEU A 363 -9.91 -17.07 -16.12
CA LEU A 363 -10.74 -15.94 -16.54
C LEU A 363 -12.22 -16.29 -16.73
N ALA A 364 -12.72 -17.31 -16.02
CA ALA A 364 -14.11 -17.76 -16.17
C ALA A 364 -15.16 -16.71 -15.79
N SER A 365 -14.83 -15.83 -14.85
CA SER A 365 -15.75 -14.79 -14.34
C SER A 365 -15.54 -13.42 -14.99
N VAL A 366 -14.48 -13.23 -15.77
CA VAL A 366 -14.12 -11.92 -16.33
C VAL A 366 -15.12 -11.49 -17.38
N ASN A 367 -15.63 -10.27 -17.25
CA ASN A 367 -16.55 -9.65 -18.20
C ASN A 367 -16.10 -8.25 -18.66
N ASN A 368 -15.08 -7.67 -18.03
CA ASN A 368 -14.46 -6.43 -18.49
C ASN A 368 -12.93 -6.52 -18.35
N GLY A 369 -12.25 -6.43 -19.49
CA GLY A 369 -10.79 -6.42 -19.56
C GLY A 369 -10.22 -5.27 -20.38
N ALA A 370 -11.00 -4.20 -20.58
CA ALA A 370 -10.65 -3.11 -21.47
C ALA A 370 -9.28 -2.54 -21.13
N GLN A 371 -8.39 -2.48 -22.13
CA GLN A 371 -7.03 -1.95 -22.03
C GLN A 371 -6.17 -2.58 -20.94
N ALA A 372 -6.48 -3.80 -20.48
CA ALA A 372 -5.76 -4.49 -19.41
C ALA A 372 -4.24 -4.52 -19.62
N PHE A 373 -3.78 -4.59 -20.87
CA PHE A 373 -2.36 -4.75 -21.23
C PHE A 373 -1.83 -3.66 -22.17
N MET A 374 -2.58 -2.56 -22.35
CA MET A 374 -2.14 -1.45 -23.19
C MET A 374 -0.81 -0.89 -22.65
N GLN A 375 0.21 -0.81 -23.52
CA GLN A 375 1.55 -0.32 -23.19
C GLN A 375 2.27 -1.10 -22.08
N THR A 376 2.04 -2.42 -22.02
CA THR A 376 2.85 -3.34 -21.20
C THR A 376 4.18 -3.69 -21.87
N GLY A 377 5.14 -4.15 -21.07
CA GLY A 377 6.44 -4.65 -21.52
C GLY A 377 6.45 -6.11 -21.99
N MET A 378 5.29 -6.76 -22.11
CA MET A 378 5.23 -8.18 -22.45
C MET A 378 5.81 -8.40 -23.85
N ASP A 379 6.85 -9.22 -23.91
CA ASP A 379 7.45 -9.62 -25.17
C ASP A 379 6.58 -10.62 -25.93
N CYS A 380 7.05 -10.94 -27.13
CA CYS A 380 6.35 -11.84 -28.04
C CYS A 380 6.12 -13.23 -27.42
N GLU A 381 7.06 -13.76 -26.65
CA GLU A 381 6.94 -15.10 -26.05
C GLU A 381 5.90 -15.10 -24.92
N ASN A 382 6.00 -14.14 -24.01
CA ASN A 382 5.11 -14.03 -22.85
C ASN A 382 3.67 -13.74 -23.25
N PHE A 383 3.44 -12.82 -24.19
CA PHE A 383 2.08 -12.55 -24.68
C PHE A 383 1.50 -13.77 -25.41
N SER A 384 2.31 -14.50 -26.19
CA SER A 384 1.88 -15.72 -26.86
C SER A 384 1.51 -16.84 -25.88
N LYS A 385 2.31 -17.03 -24.82
CA LYS A 385 2.00 -17.99 -23.74
C LYS A 385 0.71 -17.62 -23.04
N THR A 386 0.50 -16.33 -22.78
CA THR A 386 -0.73 -15.79 -22.18
C THR A 386 -1.96 -16.14 -23.02
N LEU A 387 -1.94 -15.80 -24.32
CA LEU A 387 -3.03 -16.14 -25.25
C LEU A 387 -3.29 -17.65 -25.32
N ALA A 388 -2.22 -18.45 -25.36
CA ALA A 388 -2.33 -19.91 -25.38
C ALA A 388 -3.01 -20.46 -24.11
N GLY A 389 -2.58 -20.01 -22.93
CA GLY A 389 -3.17 -20.44 -21.66
C GLY A 389 -4.66 -20.12 -21.57
N TRP A 390 -5.07 -18.92 -21.99
CA TRP A 390 -6.48 -18.54 -21.97
C TRP A 390 -7.30 -19.29 -23.02
N ALA A 391 -6.76 -19.51 -24.21
CA ALA A 391 -7.44 -20.27 -25.26
C ALA A 391 -7.64 -21.76 -24.88
N ASP A 392 -6.65 -22.34 -24.21
CA ASP A 392 -6.65 -23.76 -23.83
C ASP A 392 -7.45 -24.06 -22.57
N ASN A 393 -7.77 -23.03 -21.78
CA ASN A 393 -8.69 -23.16 -20.65
C ASN A 393 -10.15 -23.15 -21.16
N PRO A 394 -10.90 -24.28 -21.03
CA PRO A 394 -12.27 -24.38 -21.51
C PRO A 394 -13.20 -23.36 -20.81
N ASP A 395 -12.91 -23.03 -19.55
CA ASP A 395 -13.73 -22.17 -18.71
C ASP A 395 -13.52 -20.68 -18.98
N THR A 396 -12.49 -20.29 -19.74
CA THR A 396 -12.26 -18.89 -20.13
C THR A 396 -13.54 -18.27 -20.69
N ALA A 397 -13.95 -17.13 -20.11
CA ALA A 397 -15.21 -16.46 -20.40
C ALA A 397 -15.39 -16.13 -21.89
N ASN A 398 -16.64 -15.95 -22.32
CA ASN A 398 -16.98 -15.48 -23.67
C ASN A 398 -17.17 -13.95 -23.66
N ASN A 399 -17.06 -13.33 -24.83
CA ASN A 399 -17.39 -11.91 -25.05
C ASN A 399 -16.61 -10.91 -24.17
N VAL A 400 -15.34 -11.20 -23.88
CA VAL A 400 -14.47 -10.28 -23.13
C VAL A 400 -13.86 -9.26 -24.09
N ASP A 401 -14.03 -7.97 -23.79
CA ASP A 401 -13.40 -6.89 -24.53
C ASP A 401 -12.10 -6.46 -23.87
N LEU A 402 -10.98 -6.60 -24.58
CA LEU A 402 -9.67 -6.06 -24.20
C LEU A 402 -9.38 -4.70 -24.83
N ASP A 403 -10.23 -4.22 -25.74
CA ASP A 403 -10.08 -2.96 -26.49
C ASP A 403 -8.72 -2.90 -27.23
N ILE A 404 -7.82 -2.02 -26.81
CA ILE A 404 -6.50 -1.82 -27.41
C ILE A 404 -5.42 -2.47 -26.54
N VAL A 405 -4.58 -3.30 -27.15
CA VAL A 405 -3.46 -4.02 -26.52
C VAL A 405 -2.09 -3.68 -27.13
N THR A 406 -1.98 -2.56 -27.85
CA THR A 406 -0.70 -2.09 -28.42
C THR A 406 0.37 -1.89 -27.33
N PRO A 407 1.67 -2.14 -27.58
CA PRO A 407 2.31 -2.57 -28.84
C PRO A 407 2.59 -4.09 -28.90
N LEU A 408 1.74 -4.90 -28.26
CA LEU A 408 2.03 -6.31 -28.08
C LEU A 408 2.20 -7.08 -29.40
N THR A 409 3.08 -8.07 -29.38
CA THR A 409 3.29 -8.97 -30.51
C THR A 409 3.08 -10.41 -30.07
N TYR A 410 2.59 -11.27 -30.95
CA TYR A 410 2.42 -12.69 -30.67
C TYR A 410 3.06 -13.56 -31.77
N ALA A 411 3.44 -14.78 -31.41
CA ALA A 411 4.10 -15.73 -32.27
C ALA A 411 3.19 -16.10 -33.44
N SER A 412 3.78 -16.26 -34.63
CA SER A 412 3.04 -16.71 -35.82
C SER A 412 2.29 -18.03 -35.60
N ASN A 413 2.88 -18.96 -34.85
CA ASN A 413 2.26 -20.23 -34.47
C ASN A 413 1.33 -20.14 -33.23
N GLY A 414 1.18 -18.95 -32.64
CA GLY A 414 0.17 -18.63 -31.63
C GLY A 414 -1.14 -18.07 -32.23
N ALA A 415 -1.18 -17.82 -33.53
CA ALA A 415 -2.35 -17.24 -34.21
C ALA A 415 -3.63 -18.06 -34.00
N ASP A 416 -3.54 -19.39 -34.00
CA ASP A 416 -4.69 -20.27 -33.74
C ASP A 416 -5.27 -20.07 -32.35
N LYS A 417 -4.42 -19.84 -31.33
CA LYS A 417 -4.86 -19.59 -29.95
C LYS A 417 -5.59 -18.25 -29.83
N ARG A 418 -5.06 -17.22 -30.48
CA ARG A 418 -5.74 -15.93 -30.61
C ARG A 418 -7.10 -16.07 -31.29
N ASN A 419 -7.17 -16.84 -32.39
CA ASN A 419 -8.41 -17.07 -33.13
C ASN A 419 -9.46 -17.83 -32.30
N ILE A 420 -9.05 -18.74 -31.42
CA ILE A 420 -9.97 -19.40 -30.46
C ILE A 420 -10.65 -18.35 -29.56
N LEU A 421 -9.89 -17.41 -28.98
CA LEU A 421 -10.46 -16.35 -28.15
C LEU A 421 -11.43 -15.45 -28.95
N ILE A 422 -11.07 -15.07 -30.19
CA ILE A 422 -11.96 -14.31 -31.07
C ILE A 422 -13.24 -15.07 -31.39
N SER A 423 -13.15 -16.39 -31.60
CA SER A 423 -14.34 -17.24 -31.82
C SER A 423 -15.24 -17.34 -30.58
N LYS A 424 -14.67 -17.15 -29.38
CA LYS A 424 -15.41 -16.96 -28.12
C LYS A 424 -16.01 -15.55 -27.97
N GLY A 425 -15.91 -14.70 -28.99
CA GLY A 425 -16.42 -13.33 -29.01
C GLY A 425 -15.49 -12.30 -28.38
N TRP A 426 -14.22 -12.63 -28.12
CA TRP A 426 -13.27 -11.66 -27.59
C TRP A 426 -12.92 -10.59 -28.63
N THR A 427 -12.77 -9.35 -28.18
CA THR A 427 -12.28 -8.24 -28.99
C THR A 427 -10.95 -7.74 -28.46
N MET A 428 -9.96 -7.62 -29.36
CA MET A 428 -8.64 -7.07 -29.05
C MET A 428 -8.01 -6.50 -30.33
N SER A 429 -7.37 -5.34 -30.24
CA SER A 429 -6.78 -4.63 -31.36
C SER A 429 -5.41 -4.03 -31.04
N GLY A 430 -4.60 -3.76 -32.07
CA GLY A 430 -3.28 -3.15 -31.92
C GLY A 430 -2.15 -4.12 -31.62
N ASP A 431 -2.43 -5.41 -31.42
CA ASP A 431 -1.42 -6.46 -31.44
C ASP A 431 -1.06 -6.89 -32.87
N THR A 432 0.18 -7.35 -33.06
CA THR A 432 0.67 -7.79 -34.38
C THR A 432 1.42 -9.12 -34.30
N VAL A 433 1.60 -9.79 -35.44
CA VAL A 433 2.41 -11.00 -35.50
C VAL A 433 3.88 -10.62 -35.35
N GLY A 434 4.53 -11.15 -34.32
CA GLY A 434 5.96 -10.98 -34.05
C GLY A 434 6.81 -12.10 -34.65
N ASN A 435 8.12 -11.93 -34.58
CA ASN A 435 9.11 -12.87 -35.13
C ASN A 435 9.46 -14.03 -34.19
N CYS A 436 8.75 -14.18 -33.06
CA CYS A 436 8.97 -15.30 -32.14
C CYS A 436 8.20 -16.57 -32.57
N LEU A 437 8.64 -17.71 -32.03
CA LEU A 437 7.97 -18.99 -32.17
C LEU A 437 7.75 -19.58 -30.77
N LEU A 438 6.52 -19.99 -30.47
CA LEU A 438 6.28 -20.83 -29.31
C LEU A 438 6.88 -22.22 -29.58
N SER A 439 7.72 -22.72 -28.68
CA SER A 439 8.19 -24.11 -28.78
C SER A 439 6.98 -25.05 -28.82
N SER A 440 6.92 -25.95 -29.81
CA SER A 440 5.97 -27.04 -29.77
C SER A 440 6.35 -27.93 -28.59
N SER A 441 5.50 -27.92 -27.56
CA SER A 441 5.61 -28.68 -26.30
C SER A 441 6.67 -28.19 -25.29
N GLU A 442 6.20 -27.44 -24.28
CA GLU A 442 6.65 -27.75 -22.92
C GLU A 442 5.83 -28.96 -22.46
N VAL A 443 6.39 -30.16 -22.59
CA VAL A 443 5.91 -31.30 -21.82
C VAL A 443 6.08 -30.91 -20.34
N LYS A 444 5.01 -30.48 -19.68
CA LYS A 444 4.96 -30.42 -18.21
C LYS A 444 5.16 -31.85 -17.71
N LEU A 445 6.42 -32.22 -17.45
CA LEU A 445 6.78 -33.42 -16.72
C LEU A 445 6.27 -33.21 -15.30
N ASN A 446 5.11 -33.78 -14.99
CA ASN A 446 4.52 -33.78 -13.65
C ASN A 446 5.30 -34.65 -12.63
N LYS A 447 6.63 -34.79 -12.76
CA LYS A 447 7.57 -35.25 -11.72
C LYS A 447 8.93 -34.60 -11.95
N LYS A 448 9.40 -33.80 -10.98
CA LYS A 448 10.73 -33.17 -10.99
C LYS A 448 11.80 -34.27 -10.91
N LEU A 449 12.73 -34.31 -11.86
CA LEU A 449 13.90 -35.20 -11.84
C LEU A 449 14.69 -34.99 -10.53
N SER A 450 14.94 -36.06 -9.78
CA SER A 450 15.78 -36.07 -8.59
C SER A 450 16.98 -37.01 -8.78
N LEU A 451 18.17 -36.56 -8.39
CA LEU A 451 19.39 -37.36 -8.34
C LEU A 451 19.83 -37.50 -6.88
N TYR A 452 19.92 -38.73 -6.38
CA TYR A 452 20.33 -38.97 -5.00
C TYR A 452 21.20 -40.22 -4.85
N PRO A 453 22.19 -40.24 -3.95
CA PRO A 453 22.68 -39.08 -3.21
C PRO A 453 23.39 -38.08 -4.13
N ASN A 454 23.21 -36.79 -3.86
CA ASN A 454 23.96 -35.71 -4.50
C ASN A 454 24.36 -34.71 -3.40
N PRO A 455 25.61 -34.73 -2.90
CA PRO A 455 26.79 -35.35 -3.50
C PRO A 455 26.85 -36.89 -3.48
N ALA A 456 27.34 -37.49 -4.56
CA ALA A 456 27.44 -38.93 -4.79
C ALA A 456 28.81 -39.50 -4.37
N VAL A 457 28.85 -40.75 -3.91
CA VAL A 457 30.09 -41.48 -3.60
C VAL A 457 30.35 -42.52 -4.68
N ASP A 458 29.61 -43.62 -4.71
CA ASP A 458 29.84 -44.68 -5.71
C ASP A 458 28.72 -44.76 -6.74
N ASP A 459 27.50 -44.40 -6.36
CA ASP A 459 26.31 -44.53 -7.21
C ASP A 459 25.39 -43.31 -7.11
N ILE A 460 24.60 -43.09 -8.16
CA ILE A 460 23.53 -42.10 -8.24
C ILE A 460 22.24 -42.81 -8.66
N HIS A 461 21.19 -42.62 -7.88
CA HIS A 461 19.83 -43.02 -8.21
C HIS A 461 19.07 -41.88 -8.90
N ILE A 462 18.22 -42.27 -9.85
CA ILE A 462 17.43 -41.37 -10.68
C ILE A 462 15.96 -41.58 -10.36
N GLU A 463 15.28 -40.55 -9.87
CA GLU A 463 13.84 -40.60 -9.61
C GLU A 463 13.10 -39.55 -10.42
N GLY A 464 11.86 -39.85 -10.80
CA GLY A 464 11.01 -38.95 -11.60
C GLY A 464 11.19 -39.09 -13.11
N LEU A 465 12.01 -40.04 -13.58
CA LEU A 465 12.17 -40.39 -15.00
C LEU A 465 12.11 -41.91 -15.20
N SER A 466 11.53 -42.35 -16.32
CA SER A 466 11.56 -43.73 -16.80
C SER A 466 12.21 -43.82 -18.18
N ASP A 467 12.47 -45.05 -18.66
CA ASP A 467 12.88 -45.35 -20.05
C ASP A 467 14.22 -44.76 -20.52
N ILE A 468 15.13 -44.48 -19.60
CA ILE A 468 16.47 -43.97 -19.90
C ILE A 468 17.24 -45.04 -20.69
N LYS A 469 17.70 -44.69 -21.90
CA LYS A 469 18.39 -45.63 -22.80
C LYS A 469 19.91 -45.59 -22.62
N LYS A 470 20.46 -44.39 -22.42
CA LYS A 470 21.90 -44.15 -22.31
C LYS A 470 22.16 -42.94 -21.40
N TYR A 471 23.33 -42.88 -20.79
CA TYR A 471 23.83 -41.69 -20.11
C TYR A 471 25.22 -41.30 -20.59
N ARG A 472 25.56 -40.03 -20.40
CA ARG A 472 26.89 -39.46 -20.60
C ARG A 472 27.23 -38.53 -19.44
N ILE A 473 28.46 -38.57 -18.95
CA ILE A 473 28.96 -37.71 -17.88
C ILE A 473 30.10 -36.88 -18.43
N PHE A 474 30.03 -35.57 -18.22
CA PHE A 474 31.04 -34.61 -18.62
C PHE A 474 31.67 -33.99 -17.38
N ASP A 475 32.99 -33.79 -17.41
CA ASP A 475 33.68 -33.00 -16.39
C ASP A 475 33.37 -31.49 -16.57
N ALA A 476 33.88 -30.67 -15.64
CA ALA A 476 33.61 -29.23 -15.62
C ALA A 476 34.12 -28.46 -16.85
N SER A 477 35.04 -29.03 -17.65
CA SER A 477 35.48 -28.43 -18.91
C SER A 477 34.68 -28.90 -20.12
N GLY A 478 33.66 -29.74 -19.91
CA GLY A 478 32.79 -30.26 -20.97
C GLY A 478 33.37 -31.48 -21.70
N ARG A 479 34.43 -32.11 -21.18
CA ARG A 479 34.98 -33.35 -21.75
C ARG A 479 34.17 -34.54 -21.27
N LEU A 480 33.79 -35.43 -22.19
CA LEU A 480 33.12 -36.69 -21.88
C LEU A 480 34.07 -37.60 -21.08
N VAL A 481 33.66 -38.00 -19.88
CA VAL A 481 34.47 -38.81 -18.94
C VAL A 481 33.89 -40.18 -18.62
N LEU A 482 32.57 -40.36 -18.79
CA LEU A 482 31.92 -41.66 -18.62
C LEU A 482 30.68 -41.72 -19.53
N GLU A 483 30.41 -42.88 -20.13
CA GLU A 483 29.12 -43.13 -20.78
C GLU A 483 28.74 -44.60 -20.63
N GLY A 484 27.44 -44.87 -20.68
CA GLY A 484 26.93 -46.23 -20.52
C GLY A 484 25.41 -46.27 -20.55
N ASN A 485 24.85 -47.44 -20.25
CA ASN A 485 23.40 -47.60 -20.07
C ASN A 485 23.15 -47.75 -18.57
N PRO A 486 22.14 -47.06 -18.00
CA PRO A 486 21.87 -47.19 -16.59
C PRO A 486 21.36 -48.60 -16.28
N ASN A 487 21.80 -49.16 -15.15
CA ASN A 487 21.30 -50.43 -14.67
C ASN A 487 20.08 -50.15 -13.79
N ARG A 488 18.88 -50.28 -14.37
CA ARG A 488 17.64 -49.73 -13.79
C ARG A 488 17.76 -48.21 -13.63
N ASP A 489 17.37 -47.67 -12.47
CA ASP A 489 17.40 -46.25 -12.16
C ASP A 489 18.73 -45.82 -11.49
N MET A 490 19.83 -46.53 -11.74
CA MET A 490 21.12 -46.29 -11.08
C MET A 490 22.30 -46.18 -12.05
N ILE A 491 23.22 -45.24 -11.74
CA ILE A 491 24.48 -45.00 -12.45
C ILE A 491 25.65 -45.10 -11.47
N ASN A 492 26.62 -45.96 -11.77
CA ASN A 492 27.87 -46.04 -11.01
C ASN A 492 28.83 -44.92 -11.44
N VAL A 493 29.29 -44.15 -10.45
CA VAL A 493 30.21 -43.01 -10.59
C VAL A 493 31.47 -43.18 -9.73
N GLY A 494 31.69 -44.34 -9.12
CA GLY A 494 32.81 -44.61 -8.21
C GLY A 494 34.19 -44.43 -8.86
N SER A 495 34.30 -44.64 -10.17
CA SER A 495 35.55 -44.43 -10.92
C SER A 495 35.87 -42.96 -11.21
N LEU A 496 34.94 -42.03 -10.96
CA LEU A 496 35.16 -40.61 -11.21
C LEU A 496 35.98 -39.97 -10.07
N PRO A 497 36.97 -39.11 -10.40
CA PRO A 497 37.61 -38.26 -9.39
C PRO A 497 36.61 -37.35 -8.67
N LYS A 498 37.00 -36.81 -7.52
CA LYS A 498 36.19 -35.81 -6.80
C LYS A 498 36.02 -34.57 -7.67
N GLY A 499 34.80 -34.06 -7.79
CA GLY A 499 34.54 -32.91 -8.65
C GLY A 499 33.08 -32.69 -9.01
N ASN A 500 32.84 -31.65 -9.82
CA ASN A 500 31.52 -31.31 -10.35
C ASN A 500 31.37 -31.91 -11.75
N TYR A 501 30.23 -32.54 -12.00
CA TYR A 501 29.95 -33.22 -13.26
C TYR A 501 28.58 -32.84 -13.81
N ILE A 502 28.46 -32.90 -15.14
CA ILE A 502 27.18 -32.80 -15.85
C ILE A 502 26.79 -34.21 -16.32
N LEU A 503 25.66 -34.70 -15.84
CA LEU A 503 25.04 -35.95 -16.27
C LEU A 503 23.98 -35.67 -17.33
N GLN A 504 24.15 -36.21 -18.52
CA GLN A 504 23.14 -36.27 -19.58
C GLN A 504 22.46 -37.63 -19.59
N LEU A 505 21.13 -37.64 -19.49
CA LEU A 505 20.27 -38.81 -19.60
C LEU A 505 19.58 -38.77 -20.98
N ILE A 506 19.77 -39.81 -21.78
CA ILE A 506 19.28 -39.92 -23.15
C ILE A 506 18.07 -40.87 -23.16
N LEU A 507 16.91 -40.33 -23.48
CA LEU A 507 15.64 -41.04 -23.66
C LEU A 507 15.37 -41.23 -25.16
N LYS A 508 14.24 -41.88 -25.51
CA LYS A 508 13.87 -42.17 -26.91
C LYS A 508 13.72 -40.90 -27.77
N ASP A 509 13.22 -39.83 -27.17
CA ASP A 509 12.73 -38.61 -27.82
C ASP A 509 13.45 -37.33 -27.35
N LYS A 510 14.23 -37.40 -26.25
CA LYS A 510 14.91 -36.23 -25.68
C LYS A 510 16.15 -36.56 -24.86
N THR A 511 16.97 -35.54 -24.61
CA THR A 511 18.12 -35.60 -23.69
C THR A 511 17.90 -34.62 -22.54
N ILE A 512 18.08 -35.06 -21.31
CA ILE A 512 17.92 -34.25 -20.09
C ILE A 512 19.29 -34.12 -19.43
N SER A 513 19.67 -32.91 -19.00
CA SER A 513 20.93 -32.65 -18.31
C SER A 513 20.70 -32.29 -16.85
N SER A 514 21.52 -32.81 -15.95
CA SER A 514 21.51 -32.46 -14.52
C SER A 514 22.94 -32.45 -13.96
N LYS A 515 23.15 -31.73 -12.85
CA LYS A 515 24.46 -31.59 -12.20
C LYS A 515 24.54 -32.49 -10.97
N PHE A 516 25.71 -33.09 -10.75
CA PHE A 516 26.00 -33.75 -9.48
C PHE A 516 27.43 -33.51 -9.03
N ILE A 517 27.66 -33.67 -7.74
CA ILE A 517 28.96 -33.53 -7.10
C ILE A 517 29.46 -34.93 -6.72
N LYS A 518 30.65 -35.32 -7.17
CA LYS A 518 31.35 -36.53 -6.72
C LYS A 518 32.20 -36.20 -5.49
N LYS A 519 31.93 -36.88 -4.38
CA LYS A 519 32.67 -36.77 -3.11
C LYS A 519 33.94 -37.58 -3.06
#